data_AF-A0A927XAE8-F1
#
_entry.id   AF-A0A927XAE8-F1
#
_cell.length_a   1.000
_cell.length_b   1.000
_cell.length_c   1.000
_cell.angle_alpha   90.00
_cell.angle_beta   90.00
_cell.angle_gamma   90.00
#
_symmetry.space_group_name_H-M   'P 1'
#
loop_
_entity.id
_entity.type
_entity.pdbx_description
1 polymer ?
#
loop_
_entity_poly.entity_id
_entity_poly.type
_entity_poly.pdbx_seq_one_letter_code
_entity_poly.pdbx_strand_id
1 'polypeptide(L)'
;MKKMFSMLSIIIFLFSLVGCFNKESTYKRMLTTREIILEKNSNSLYYGFIVRPQIDVDYLSIEIGFYDKNEFPVGSRMKKIGKVIAGQEYHIEFNSDDFTAREMLAISKYRLLDVDGTIYEKYKYNSLCKHELNEGYIQKEATCNNIGHKIVRCTKCEYTTYESIERKEHNWVNNKYSEPTYICTECCVRADWKD
;
A
#
# COMPACT_ATOMS: atom_id res chain seq x y z
N MET A 1 59.36 48.47 -13.57
CA MET A 1 60.04 47.32 -12.92
C MET A 1 59.14 46.76 -11.83
N LYS A 2 58.98 45.42 -11.80
CA LYS A 2 58.22 44.55 -10.86
C LYS A 2 56.68 44.64 -10.97
N LYS A 3 55.98 43.70 -11.65
CA LYS A 3 55.63 42.30 -11.26
C LYS A 3 54.91 42.28 -9.90
N MET A 4 53.72 41.72 -9.70
CA MET A 4 53.11 40.50 -10.24
C MET A 4 51.58 40.55 -10.04
N PHE A 5 50.81 40.09 -11.04
CA PHE A 5 49.46 39.55 -10.82
C PHE A 5 49.57 38.25 -10.01
N SER A 6 48.68 38.02 -9.04
CA SER A 6 48.53 36.71 -8.38
C SER A 6 47.06 36.29 -8.35
N MET A 7 46.85 35.13 -8.96
CA MET A 7 45.63 34.34 -9.08
C MET A 7 45.18 33.72 -7.74
N LEU A 8 43.88 33.40 -7.69
CA LEU A 8 43.24 32.36 -6.89
C LEU A 8 43.24 32.49 -5.36
N SER A 9 42.04 32.67 -4.79
CA SER A 9 41.50 31.73 -3.80
C SER A 9 40.02 32.01 -3.52
N ILE A 10 39.17 31.42 -4.37
CA ILE A 10 37.81 31.00 -4.02
C ILE A 10 37.97 29.88 -3.00
N ILE A 11 37.77 30.15 -1.72
CA ILE A 11 37.48 29.10 -0.74
C ILE A 11 36.47 29.64 0.27
N ILE A 12 35.21 29.37 -0.06
CA ILE A 12 34.05 29.31 0.83
C ILE A 12 34.37 28.26 1.89
N PHE A 13 34.51 28.65 3.16
CA PHE A 13 34.63 27.68 4.26
C PHE A 13 33.55 27.91 5.31
N LEU A 14 32.58 27.00 5.23
CA LEU A 14 31.89 26.33 6.33
C LEU A 14 31.03 27.19 7.26
N PHE A 15 29.80 27.47 6.81
CA PHE A 15 28.66 27.30 7.69
C PHE A 15 28.48 25.80 7.97
N SER A 16 29.16 25.30 9.00
CA SER A 16 28.91 24.02 9.63
C SER A 16 27.64 24.09 10.47
N LEU A 17 26.51 24.26 9.80
CA LEU A 17 25.19 23.94 10.33
C LEU A 17 24.39 23.37 9.16
N VAL A 18 24.62 22.09 8.86
CA VAL A 18 23.63 21.29 8.15
C VAL A 18 22.47 21.07 9.14
N GLY A 19 21.74 22.14 9.41
CA GLY A 19 20.34 21.99 9.73
C GLY A 19 19.70 21.40 8.49
N CYS A 20 18.94 20.32 8.65
CA CYS A 20 17.94 19.94 7.67
C CYS A 20 17.06 21.14 7.41
N PHE A 21 17.38 21.91 6.36
CA PHE A 21 16.50 22.95 5.86
C PHE A 21 15.25 22.22 5.35
N ASN A 22 14.20 22.20 6.18
CA ASN A 22 12.83 22.02 5.74
C ASN A 22 12.47 23.26 4.92
N LYS A 23 12.98 23.32 3.69
CA LYS A 23 12.42 24.17 2.66
C LYS A 23 11.13 23.46 2.25
N GLU A 24 9.98 23.96 2.66
CA GLU A 24 8.70 23.47 2.16
C GLU A 24 8.73 23.57 0.62
N SER A 25 8.95 22.43 -0.03
CA SER A 25 9.06 22.35 -1.48
C SER A 25 7.69 22.57 -2.10
N THR A 26 7.55 23.59 -2.93
CA THR A 26 6.30 23.88 -3.68
C THR A 26 6.05 22.94 -4.85
N TYR A 27 7.02 22.09 -5.20
CA TYR A 27 6.91 21.17 -6.31
C TYR A 27 6.02 19.99 -5.95
N LYS A 28 5.09 19.66 -6.85
CA LYS A 28 4.18 18.52 -6.71
C LYS A 28 4.53 17.48 -7.76
N ARG A 29 4.54 16.20 -7.37
CA ARG A 29 4.60 15.09 -8.32
C ARG A 29 3.33 14.24 -8.25
N MET A 30 3.12 13.47 -9.31
CA MET A 30 2.05 12.47 -9.36
C MET A 30 2.36 11.34 -8.38
N LEU A 31 1.31 10.88 -7.71
CA LEU A 31 1.33 9.67 -6.90
C LEU A 31 1.59 8.44 -7.79
N THR A 32 2.17 7.39 -7.21
CA THR A 32 2.46 6.13 -7.89
C THR A 32 1.81 4.97 -7.15
N THR A 33 1.52 3.88 -7.87
CA THR A 33 0.86 2.70 -7.29
C THR A 33 1.64 2.06 -6.14
N ARG A 34 2.96 2.26 -6.07
CA ARG A 34 3.82 1.76 -4.97
C ARG A 34 3.57 2.45 -3.63
N GLU A 35 2.91 3.61 -3.66
CA GLU A 35 2.61 4.42 -2.47
C GLU A 35 1.26 4.08 -1.87
N ILE A 36 0.52 3.15 -2.51
CA ILE A 36 -0.79 2.69 -2.07
C ILE A 36 -0.73 1.16 -1.92
N ILE A 37 -0.98 0.68 -0.71
CA ILE A 37 -1.24 -0.75 -0.49
C ILE A 37 -2.74 -0.97 -0.68
N LEU A 38 -3.08 -1.98 -1.48
CA LEU A 38 -4.47 -2.38 -1.76
C LEU A 38 -4.67 -3.84 -1.38
N GLU A 39 -5.60 -4.10 -0.47
CA GLU A 39 -5.89 -5.44 0.03
C GLU A 39 -7.38 -5.76 -0.07
N LYS A 40 -7.73 -7.00 -0.41
CA LYS A 40 -9.15 -7.41 -0.42
C LYS A 40 -9.69 -7.46 1.00
N ASN A 41 -10.84 -6.81 1.21
CA ASN A 41 -11.60 -6.91 2.44
C ASN A 41 -12.47 -8.19 2.38
N SER A 42 -12.07 -9.23 3.10
CA SER A 42 -12.81 -10.50 3.20
C SER A 42 -14.19 -10.38 3.87
N ASN A 43 -14.42 -9.31 4.63
CA ASN A 43 -15.70 -9.06 5.31
C ASN A 43 -16.72 -8.29 4.44
N SER A 44 -16.33 -7.87 3.24
CA SER A 44 -17.23 -7.17 2.33
C SER A 44 -18.19 -8.14 1.65
N LEU A 45 -19.46 -7.77 1.58
CA LEU A 45 -20.50 -8.51 0.85
C LEU A 45 -20.28 -8.47 -0.67
N TYR A 46 -19.61 -7.42 -1.16
CA TYR A 46 -19.25 -7.23 -2.57
C TYR A 46 -17.72 -7.12 -2.73
N TYR A 47 -17.25 -6.50 -3.82
CA TYR A 47 -15.84 -6.22 -4.03
C TYR A 47 -15.38 -5.06 -3.13
N GLY A 48 -14.95 -5.40 -1.92
CA GLY A 48 -14.41 -4.45 -0.95
C GLY A 48 -12.89 -4.52 -0.86
N PHE A 49 -12.27 -3.36 -0.66
CA PHE A 49 -10.83 -3.21 -0.51
C PHE A 49 -10.48 -2.32 0.68
N ILE A 50 -9.38 -2.67 1.33
CA ILE A 50 -8.69 -1.81 2.28
C ILE A 50 -7.57 -1.13 1.52
N VAL A 51 -7.62 0.20 1.47
CA VAL A 51 -6.61 1.07 0.88
C VAL A 51 -5.79 1.66 2.00
N ARG A 52 -4.47 1.46 1.98
CA ARG A 52 -3.54 2.07 2.95
C ARG A 52 -2.48 2.89 2.23
N PRO A 53 -2.53 4.23 2.31
CA PRO A 53 -1.50 5.07 1.74
C PRO A 53 -0.22 4.98 2.58
N GLN A 54 0.93 5.04 1.93
CA GLN A 54 2.25 5.06 2.57
C GLN A 54 2.72 6.50 2.87
N ILE A 55 1.98 7.49 2.38
CA ILE A 55 2.25 8.92 2.51
C ILE A 55 0.95 9.71 2.58
N ASP A 56 0.98 10.92 3.13
CA ASP A 56 -0.20 11.79 3.12
C ASP A 56 -0.46 12.30 1.70
N VAL A 57 -1.72 12.27 1.29
CA VAL A 57 -2.17 12.75 -0.02
C VAL A 57 -3.41 13.61 0.15
N ASP A 58 -3.41 14.82 -0.39
CA ASP A 58 -4.53 15.77 -0.26
C ASP A 58 -5.80 15.30 -1.00
N TYR A 59 -5.61 14.55 -2.07
CA TYR A 59 -6.68 13.95 -2.86
C TYR A 59 -6.17 12.65 -3.49
N LEU A 60 -6.86 11.56 -3.21
CA LEU A 60 -6.63 10.24 -3.79
C LEU A 60 -7.87 9.78 -4.56
N SER A 61 -7.65 9.36 -5.80
CA SER A 61 -8.54 8.42 -6.50
C SER A 61 -7.74 7.25 -7.03
N ILE A 62 -8.36 6.07 -7.00
CA ILE A 62 -7.70 4.85 -7.46
C ILE A 62 -8.57 4.18 -8.53
N GLU A 63 -7.92 3.65 -9.55
CA GLU A 63 -8.55 2.82 -10.57
C GLU A 63 -8.14 1.37 -10.39
N ILE A 64 -9.15 0.50 -10.23
CA ILE A 64 -8.96 -0.94 -10.07
C ILE A 64 -9.47 -1.63 -11.32
N GLY A 65 -8.61 -2.43 -11.93
CA GLY A 65 -8.92 -3.31 -13.04
C GLY A 65 -9.37 -4.66 -12.52
N PHE A 66 -10.43 -5.20 -13.10
CA PHE A 66 -11.01 -6.49 -12.77
C PHE A 66 -10.88 -7.44 -13.96
N TYR A 67 -10.51 -8.68 -13.67
CA TYR A 67 -10.14 -9.68 -14.66
C TYR A 67 -10.81 -11.01 -14.37
N ASP A 68 -11.11 -11.75 -15.42
CA ASP A 68 -11.60 -13.12 -15.33
C ASP A 68 -10.47 -14.11 -14.98
N LYS A 69 -10.81 -15.39 -14.85
CA LYS A 69 -9.86 -16.46 -14.47
C LYS A 69 -8.74 -16.69 -15.49
N ASN A 70 -8.92 -16.22 -16.72
CA ASN A 70 -7.94 -16.32 -17.81
C ASN A 70 -7.18 -15.00 -17.99
N GLU A 71 -7.33 -14.06 -17.05
CA GLU A 71 -6.77 -12.71 -17.10
C GLU A 71 -7.31 -11.80 -18.22
N PHE A 72 -8.47 -12.11 -18.80
CA PHE A 72 -9.13 -11.17 -19.71
C PHE A 72 -9.80 -10.05 -18.91
N PRO A 73 -9.71 -8.78 -19.38
CA PRO A 73 -10.30 -7.66 -18.68
C PRO A 73 -11.82 -7.76 -18.70
N VAL A 74 -12.43 -7.72 -17.51
CA VAL A 74 -13.87 -7.59 -17.33
C VAL A 74 -14.25 -6.11 -17.37
N GLY A 75 -13.42 -5.25 -16.77
CA GLY A 75 -13.58 -3.80 -16.77
C GLY A 75 -12.72 -3.15 -15.70
N SER A 76 -12.76 -1.82 -15.60
CA SER A 76 -12.15 -1.08 -14.50
C SER A 76 -13.17 -0.20 -13.79
N ARG A 77 -12.92 0.10 -12.51
CA ARG A 77 -13.72 1.03 -11.71
C ARG A 77 -12.81 1.97 -10.95
N MET A 78 -13.19 3.24 -10.92
CA MET A 78 -12.49 4.27 -10.19
C MET A 78 -13.24 4.61 -8.90
N LYS A 79 -12.52 4.73 -7.79
CA LYS A 79 -13.07 5.27 -6.55
C LYS A 79 -12.31 6.53 -6.14
N LYS A 80 -13.06 7.59 -5.84
CA LYS A 80 -12.53 8.80 -5.21
C LYS A 80 -12.58 8.62 -3.69
N ILE A 81 -11.43 8.75 -3.05
CA ILE A 81 -11.28 8.57 -1.60
C ILE A 81 -11.15 9.94 -0.92
N GLY A 82 -10.52 10.90 -1.60
CA GLY A 82 -10.30 12.24 -1.05
C GLY A 82 -8.99 12.32 -0.27
N LYS A 83 -8.96 13.14 0.78
CA LYS A 83 -7.74 13.31 1.60
C LYS A 83 -7.45 12.04 2.38
N VAL A 84 -6.21 11.55 2.26
CA VAL A 84 -5.75 10.35 2.96
C VAL A 84 -4.47 10.62 3.75
N ILE A 85 -4.34 9.93 4.88
CA ILE A 85 -3.24 10.07 5.83
C ILE A 85 -2.43 8.77 5.81
N ALA A 86 -1.10 8.90 5.77
CA ALA A 86 -0.19 7.77 5.78
C ALA A 86 -0.52 6.78 6.90
N GLY A 87 -0.63 5.50 6.55
CA GLY A 87 -0.88 4.41 7.48
C GLY A 87 -2.32 4.23 7.96
N GLN A 88 -3.23 5.16 7.64
CA GLN A 88 -4.65 5.00 7.95
C GLN A 88 -5.34 4.04 6.96
N GLU A 89 -6.26 3.22 7.45
CA GLU A 89 -7.06 2.33 6.61
C GLU A 89 -8.27 3.07 6.05
N TYR A 90 -8.46 2.96 4.73
CA TYR A 90 -9.63 3.48 4.02
C TYR A 90 -10.35 2.32 3.35
N HIS A 91 -11.60 2.09 3.73
CA HIS A 91 -12.40 1.00 3.20
C HIS A 91 -13.20 1.52 2.02
N ILE A 92 -13.02 0.88 0.87
CA ILE A 92 -13.81 1.16 -0.33
C ILE A 92 -14.55 -0.09 -0.76
N GLU A 93 -15.75 0.11 -1.29
CA GLU A 93 -16.59 -0.97 -1.80
C GLU A 93 -17.12 -0.61 -3.18
N PHE A 94 -17.23 -1.64 -4.02
CA PHE A 94 -17.94 -1.61 -5.28
C PHE A 94 -19.15 -2.52 -5.17
N ASN A 95 -20.32 -1.96 -5.45
CA ASN A 95 -21.61 -2.53 -5.09
C ASN A 95 -22.29 -3.13 -6.34
N SER A 96 -23.56 -3.53 -6.22
CA SER A 96 -24.38 -3.98 -7.35
C SER A 96 -24.53 -2.94 -8.46
N ASP A 97 -24.43 -1.65 -8.14
CA ASP A 97 -24.57 -0.59 -9.15
C ASP A 97 -23.28 -0.40 -9.95
N ASP A 98 -22.15 -0.86 -9.42
CA ASP A 98 -20.87 -0.81 -10.10
C ASP A 98 -20.72 -1.97 -11.09
N PHE A 99 -21.44 -3.07 -10.93
CA PHE A 99 -21.28 -4.26 -11.79
C PHE A 99 -22.61 -4.88 -12.17
N THR A 100 -22.71 -5.28 -13.43
CA THR A 100 -23.73 -6.24 -13.83
C THR A 100 -23.51 -7.59 -13.11
N ALA A 101 -24.60 -8.36 -12.93
CA ALA A 101 -24.49 -9.70 -12.37
C ALA A 101 -23.52 -10.60 -13.15
N ARG A 102 -23.43 -10.42 -14.47
CA ARG A 102 -22.49 -11.16 -15.33
C ARG A 102 -21.04 -10.80 -15.05
N GLU A 103 -20.73 -9.51 -14.87
CA GLU A 103 -19.38 -9.08 -14.48
C GLU A 103 -19.03 -9.63 -13.09
N MET A 104 -19.91 -9.49 -12.10
CA MET A 104 -19.65 -9.98 -10.74
C MET A 104 -19.28 -11.47 -10.70
N LEU A 105 -19.96 -12.29 -11.51
CA LEU A 105 -19.71 -13.72 -11.63
C LEU A 105 -18.45 -14.07 -12.42
N ALA A 106 -18.00 -13.19 -13.32
CA ALA A 106 -16.82 -13.43 -14.15
C ALA A 106 -15.51 -13.04 -13.46
N ILE A 107 -15.56 -12.02 -12.58
CA ILE A 107 -14.37 -11.48 -11.91
C ILE A 107 -13.75 -12.54 -10.99
N SER A 108 -12.46 -12.76 -11.17
CA SER A 108 -11.65 -13.65 -10.32
C SER A 108 -10.40 -12.97 -9.77
N LYS A 109 -9.91 -11.92 -10.44
CA LYS A 109 -8.66 -11.23 -10.13
C LYS A 109 -8.85 -9.72 -10.25
N TYR A 110 -8.05 -8.97 -9.51
CA TYR A 110 -8.02 -7.52 -9.56
C TYR A 110 -6.58 -7.01 -9.55
N ARG A 111 -6.36 -5.82 -10.10
CA ARG A 111 -5.06 -5.11 -10.10
C ARG A 111 -5.30 -3.61 -9.91
N LEU A 112 -4.44 -2.97 -9.14
CA LEU A 112 -4.39 -1.51 -9.09
C LEU A 112 -3.78 -1.02 -10.42
N LEU A 113 -4.59 -0.34 -11.24
CA LEU A 113 -4.16 0.14 -12.57
C LEU A 113 -3.52 1.51 -12.48
N ASP A 114 -4.20 2.42 -11.78
CA ASP A 114 -3.75 3.80 -11.66
C ASP A 114 -4.11 4.40 -10.30
N VAL A 115 -3.34 5.40 -9.92
CA VAL A 115 -3.61 6.27 -8.78
C VAL A 115 -3.46 7.71 -9.22
N ASP A 116 -4.53 8.48 -9.02
CA ASP A 116 -4.51 9.92 -9.23
C ASP A 116 -4.44 10.61 -7.87
N GLY A 117 -3.50 11.53 -7.77
CA GLY A 117 -3.19 12.28 -6.57
C GLY A 117 -1.92 13.10 -6.75
N THR A 118 -1.85 14.22 -6.04
CA THR A 118 -0.65 15.06 -6.02
C THR A 118 -0.01 15.02 -4.64
N ILE A 119 1.31 14.85 -4.62
CA ILE A 119 2.08 14.82 -3.39
C ILE A 119 3.16 15.90 -3.41
N TYR A 120 3.48 16.44 -2.23
CA TYR A 120 4.53 17.45 -2.07
C TYR A 120 5.94 16.85 -2.21
N GLU A 121 6.88 17.61 -2.76
CA GLU A 121 8.25 17.14 -3.04
C GLU A 121 9.05 16.68 -1.81
N LYS A 122 8.67 17.07 -0.58
CA LYS A 122 9.25 16.50 0.65
C LYS A 122 9.19 14.96 0.66
N TYR A 123 8.23 14.37 -0.06
CA TYR A 123 8.08 12.93 -0.24
C TYR A 123 8.91 12.35 -1.41
N LYS A 124 9.44 13.17 -2.33
CA LYS A 124 10.30 12.75 -3.45
C LYS A 124 11.65 12.19 -2.96
N TYR A 125 12.20 12.78 -1.91
CA TYR A 125 13.45 12.32 -1.30
C TYR A 125 13.31 11.05 -0.45
N ASN A 126 12.08 10.67 -0.07
CA ASN A 126 11.86 9.35 0.50
C ASN A 126 12.01 8.28 -0.61
N SER A 127 11.37 8.45 -1.76
CA SER A 127 11.38 7.42 -2.84
C SER A 127 12.75 7.11 -3.47
N LEU A 128 13.72 8.04 -3.41
CA LEU A 128 15.07 7.88 -4.00
C LEU A 128 16.17 7.52 -2.98
N CYS A 129 15.84 7.46 -1.69
CA CYS A 129 16.77 7.03 -0.66
C CYS A 129 16.72 5.50 -0.54
N LYS A 130 17.88 4.82 -0.48
CA LYS A 130 17.89 3.47 0.09
C LYS A 130 17.51 3.61 1.56
N HIS A 131 16.25 3.28 1.88
CA HIS A 131 15.78 3.32 3.25
C HIS A 131 16.49 2.24 4.08
N GLU A 132 17.10 2.68 5.19
CA GLU A 132 17.53 1.77 6.24
C GLU A 132 16.35 1.59 7.18
N LEU A 133 15.56 0.55 6.88
CA LEU A 133 14.39 0.21 7.68
C LEU A 133 14.85 -0.41 9.00
N ASN A 134 14.23 0.02 10.09
CA ASN A 134 14.40 -0.64 11.38
C ASN A 134 13.77 -2.05 11.36
N GLU A 135 13.95 -2.79 12.46
CA GLU A 135 13.35 -4.11 12.61
C GLU A 135 11.82 -4.07 12.59
N GLY A 136 11.20 -2.90 12.75
CA GLY A 136 9.75 -2.72 12.78
C GLY A 136 9.06 -3.37 13.98
N TYR A 137 7.73 -3.33 13.98
CA TYR A 137 6.90 -4.04 14.95
C TYR A 137 5.62 -4.54 14.28
N ILE A 138 5.10 -5.67 14.77
CA ILE A 138 3.83 -6.21 14.27
C ILE A 138 2.72 -5.30 14.77
N GLN A 139 2.03 -4.65 13.83
CA GLN A 139 0.84 -3.84 14.12
C GLN A 139 -0.41 -4.71 14.13
N LYS A 140 -0.49 -5.67 13.21
CA LYS A 140 -1.62 -6.59 13.07
C LYS A 140 -1.09 -7.99 12.84
N GLU A 141 -1.47 -8.92 13.71
CA GLU A 141 -1.14 -10.32 13.56
C GLU A 141 -1.88 -10.93 12.37
N ALA A 142 -1.18 -11.81 11.64
CA ALA A 142 -1.83 -12.64 10.64
C ALA A 142 -2.71 -13.71 11.30
N THR A 143 -3.81 -14.04 10.64
CA THR A 143 -4.76 -15.11 11.00
C THR A 143 -4.99 -15.99 9.78
N CYS A 144 -5.71 -17.10 9.93
CA CYS A 144 -6.04 -17.94 8.79
C CYS A 144 -7.00 -17.29 7.77
N ASN A 145 -7.71 -16.20 8.14
CA ASN A 145 -8.58 -15.46 7.23
C ASN A 145 -7.98 -14.13 6.73
N ASN A 146 -7.17 -13.49 7.57
CA ASN A 146 -6.70 -12.13 7.34
C ASN A 146 -5.17 -12.08 7.38
N ILE A 147 -4.57 -11.38 6.42
CA ILE A 147 -3.16 -11.03 6.44
C ILE A 147 -2.84 -10.11 7.63
N GLY A 148 -1.61 -10.22 8.12
CA GLY A 148 -1.06 -9.33 9.14
C GLY A 148 -0.23 -8.22 8.53
N HIS A 149 0.17 -7.24 9.35
CA HIS A 149 1.02 -6.13 8.95
C HIS A 149 2.07 -5.83 9.99
N LYS A 150 3.27 -5.57 9.49
CA LYS A 150 4.40 -5.07 10.27
C LYS A 150 4.71 -3.65 9.82
N ILE A 151 4.78 -2.73 10.77
CA ILE A 151 5.22 -1.36 10.51
C ILE A 151 6.74 -1.33 10.58
N VAL A 152 7.37 -0.85 9.52
CA VAL A 152 8.81 -0.57 9.48
C VAL A 152 9.01 0.91 9.17
N ARG A 153 9.99 1.52 9.85
CA ARG A 153 10.31 2.94 9.69
C ARG A 153 11.77 3.07 9.29
N CYS A 154 12.04 3.98 8.36
CA CYS A 154 13.40 4.37 8.04
C CYS A 154 14.05 5.00 9.28
N THR A 155 15.23 4.53 9.67
CA THR A 155 15.99 5.09 10.80
C THR A 155 16.58 6.48 10.48
N LYS A 156 16.61 6.84 9.19
CA LYS A 156 17.23 8.08 8.68
C LYS A 156 16.24 9.17 8.29
N CYS A 157 14.97 8.85 8.09
CA CYS A 157 13.94 9.82 7.69
C CYS A 157 12.56 9.43 8.20
N GLU A 158 11.54 10.24 7.89
CA GLU A 158 10.17 10.00 8.35
C GLU A 158 9.41 8.94 7.52
N TYR A 159 10.07 8.31 6.55
CA TYR A 159 9.46 7.25 5.76
C TYR A 159 9.03 6.08 6.65
N THR A 160 7.75 5.73 6.54
CA THR A 160 7.16 4.57 7.19
C THR A 160 6.51 3.73 6.10
N THR A 161 6.72 2.42 6.14
CA THR A 161 6.07 1.47 5.24
C THR A 161 5.60 0.24 5.99
N TYR A 162 4.77 -0.56 5.32
CA TYR A 162 4.15 -1.74 5.89
C TYR A 162 4.58 -2.96 5.09
N GLU A 163 5.03 -3.99 5.79
CA GLU A 163 5.28 -5.31 5.22
C GLU A 163 4.06 -6.20 5.52
N SER A 164 3.49 -6.79 4.47
CA SER A 164 2.41 -7.76 4.61
C SER A 164 2.96 -9.07 5.20
N ILE A 165 2.26 -9.60 6.19
CA ILE A 165 2.52 -10.92 6.76
C ILE A 165 1.47 -11.87 6.17
N GLU A 166 1.91 -12.93 5.52
CA GLU A 166 1.01 -13.91 4.89
C GLU A 166 0.05 -14.54 5.91
N ARG A 167 -1.10 -15.02 5.41
CA ARG A 167 -2.09 -15.70 6.25
C ARG A 167 -1.46 -16.91 6.91
N LYS A 168 -1.92 -17.23 8.12
CA LYS A 168 -1.61 -18.52 8.73
C LYS A 168 -2.34 -19.63 7.97
N GLU A 169 -1.78 -20.82 7.96
CA GLU A 169 -2.50 -21.99 7.44
C GLU A 169 -3.73 -22.27 8.30
N HIS A 170 -4.77 -22.84 7.69
CA HIS A 170 -5.94 -23.29 8.44
C HIS A 170 -5.56 -24.42 9.39
N ASN A 171 -5.94 -24.28 10.66
CA ASN A 171 -5.76 -25.32 11.66
C ASN A 171 -6.95 -26.30 11.63
N TRP A 172 -6.85 -27.33 10.79
CA TRP A 172 -7.92 -28.29 10.55
C TRP A 172 -8.08 -29.30 11.69
N VAL A 173 -9.31 -29.46 12.18
CA VAL A 173 -9.69 -30.53 13.11
C VAL A 173 -10.83 -31.38 12.55
N ASN A 174 -10.82 -32.66 12.92
CA ASN A 174 -11.83 -33.60 12.47
C ASN A 174 -13.17 -33.36 13.19
N ASN A 175 -14.20 -33.03 12.43
CA ASN A 175 -15.60 -33.00 12.84
C ASN A 175 -16.28 -34.31 12.43
N LYS A 176 -16.51 -35.18 13.43
CA LYS A 176 -17.16 -36.49 13.24
C LYS A 176 -18.68 -36.43 13.05
N TYR A 177 -19.28 -35.24 13.16
CA TYR A 177 -20.73 -35.07 13.21
C TYR A 177 -21.34 -34.41 11.97
N SER A 178 -20.52 -33.99 11.00
CA SER A 178 -21.00 -33.39 9.75
C SER A 178 -20.00 -33.53 8.62
N GLU A 179 -20.48 -33.54 7.38
CA GLU A 179 -19.62 -33.36 6.20
C GLU A 179 -19.51 -31.87 5.81
N PRO A 180 -18.33 -31.38 5.41
CA PRO A 180 -17.05 -32.10 5.37
C PRO A 180 -16.47 -32.32 6.77
N THR A 181 -15.68 -33.38 6.88
CA THR A 181 -15.14 -33.90 8.14
C THR A 181 -14.04 -33.03 8.74
N TYR A 182 -13.60 -31.95 8.09
CA TYR A 182 -12.57 -31.06 8.62
C TYR A 182 -13.05 -29.62 8.67
N ILE A 183 -12.86 -28.99 9.83
CA ILE A 183 -13.21 -27.59 10.09
C ILE A 183 -12.00 -26.88 10.69
N CYS A 184 -11.74 -25.64 10.28
CA CYS A 184 -10.69 -24.83 10.89
C CYS A 184 -11.12 -24.39 12.29
N THR A 185 -10.29 -24.59 13.31
CA THR A 185 -10.62 -24.21 14.70
C THR A 185 -10.72 -22.71 14.92
N GLU A 186 -10.07 -21.92 14.08
CA GLU A 186 -10.01 -20.46 14.23
C GLU A 186 -11.15 -19.75 13.50
N CYS A 187 -11.43 -20.15 12.26
CA CYS A 187 -12.39 -19.45 11.40
C CYS A 187 -13.63 -20.26 11.02
N CYS A 188 -13.74 -21.50 11.48
CA CYS A 188 -14.86 -22.40 11.22
C CYS A 188 -15.13 -22.69 9.73
N VAL A 189 -14.21 -22.33 8.82
CA VAL A 189 -14.31 -22.73 7.42
C VAL A 189 -14.19 -24.25 7.33
N ARG A 190 -14.86 -24.82 6.34
CA ARG A 190 -14.94 -26.25 6.05
C ARG A 190 -13.96 -26.59 4.94
N ALA A 191 -13.18 -27.66 5.11
CA ALA A 191 -12.24 -28.08 4.07
C ALA A 191 -13.01 -28.60 2.84
N ASP A 192 -12.71 -28.05 1.66
CA ASP A 192 -13.11 -28.59 0.36
C ASP A 192 -11.81 -29.01 -0.32
N TRP A 193 -11.50 -30.30 -0.38
CA TRP A 193 -10.21 -30.81 -0.89
C TRP A 193 -10.11 -30.73 -2.43
N LYS A 194 -10.55 -29.61 -2.99
CA LYS A 194 -10.52 -29.25 -4.42
C LYS A 194 -9.52 -28.14 -4.74
N ASP A 195 -8.63 -27.79 -3.81
CA ASP A 195 -7.52 -26.85 -4.03
C ASP A 195 -6.31 -27.52 -4.69
#